data_AF-A0A4Q3F6L7-F1
#
_entry.id   AF-A0A4Q3F6L7-F1
#
_cell.length_a   1.000
_cell.length_b   1.000
_cell.length_c   1.000
_cell.angle_alpha   90.00
_cell.angle_beta   90.00
_cell.angle_gamma   90.00
#
_symmetry.space_group_name_H-M   'P 1'
#
loop_
_entity.id
_entity.type
_entity.pdbx_description
1 polymer ?
#
loop_
_entity_poly.entity_id
_entity_poly.type
_entity_poly.pdbx_seq_one_letter_code
_entity_poly.pdbx_strand_id
1 'polypeptide(L)'
;MAFIQSSRFLRNALALDAAACAVTGLLLSVGAGSLSGLLGFPAEFLRGAGLLLLPCAALLAIFASRARLPRLAIYAVIGVNILWVADSVLILVAGWFAPSTLGIAFVLAQAAAVAVVTELEVIGLKKSGTEAARAEAALR
;
A
#
# COMPACT_ATOMS: atom_id res chain seq x y z
N MET A 1 -5.26 11.84 20.00
CA MET A 1 -5.11 10.51 19.35
C MET A 1 -4.20 9.62 20.18
N ALA A 2 -4.55 8.34 20.37
CA ALA A 2 -3.64 7.39 20.99
C ALA A 2 -2.47 7.06 20.03
N PHE A 3 -1.25 7.22 20.52
CA PHE A 3 -0.04 6.75 19.85
C PHE A 3 0.25 5.30 20.23
N ILE A 4 0.82 4.53 19.32
CA ILE A 4 1.34 3.17 19.57
C ILE A 4 2.85 3.15 19.46
N GLN A 5 3.49 2.26 20.22
CA GLN A 5 4.84 1.82 19.91
C GLN A 5 4.76 0.84 18.74
N SER A 6 5.38 1.16 17.63
CA SER A 6 5.39 0.29 16.45
C SER A 6 6.30 -0.91 16.68
N SER A 7 5.71 -2.11 16.70
CA SER A 7 6.50 -3.34 16.71
C SER A 7 7.45 -3.41 15.51
N ARG A 8 8.52 -4.20 15.59
CA ARG A 8 9.40 -4.45 14.43
C ARG A 8 8.63 -5.01 13.24
N PHE A 9 7.62 -5.84 13.49
CA PHE A 9 6.78 -6.43 12.45
C PHE A 9 5.97 -5.37 11.69
N LEU A 10 5.34 -4.43 12.42
CA LEU A 10 4.59 -3.34 11.78
C LEU A 10 5.51 -2.44 10.93
N ARG A 11 6.70 -2.11 11.43
CA ARG A 11 7.66 -1.30 10.66
C ARG A 11 8.14 -1.99 9.40
N ASN A 12 8.36 -3.31 9.45
CA ASN A 12 8.73 -4.09 8.27
C ASN A 12 7.59 -4.18 7.24
N ALA A 13 6.33 -4.32 7.70
CA ALA A 13 5.16 -4.30 6.81
C ALA A 13 5.05 -2.94 6.09
N LEU A 14 5.16 -1.83 6.83
CA LEU A 14 5.16 -0.48 6.25
C LEU A 14 6.34 -0.24 5.29
N ALA A 15 7.52 -0.81 5.59
CA ALA A 15 8.68 -0.71 4.71
C ALA A 15 8.49 -1.51 3.41
N LEU A 16 7.86 -2.69 3.49
CA LEU A 16 7.50 -3.49 2.33
C LEU A 16 6.48 -2.75 1.45
N ASP A 17 5.47 -2.14 2.07
CA ASP A 17 4.47 -1.32 1.36
C ASP A 17 5.13 -0.12 0.66
N ALA A 18 5.98 0.60 1.38
CA ALA A 18 6.75 1.72 0.82
C ALA A 18 7.57 1.30 -0.41
N ALA A 19 8.24 0.15 -0.34
CA ALA A 19 9.03 -0.38 -1.46
C ALA A 19 8.14 -0.78 -2.64
N ALA A 20 7.00 -1.44 -2.38
CA ALA A 20 6.05 -1.81 -3.42
C ALA A 20 5.47 -0.57 -4.13
N CYS A 21 5.06 0.44 -3.37
CA CYS A 21 4.60 1.73 -3.88
C CYS A 21 5.70 2.45 -4.70
N ALA A 22 6.95 2.46 -4.22
CA ALA A 22 8.06 3.10 -4.93
C ALA A 22 8.36 2.40 -6.27
N VAL A 23 8.49 1.07 -6.26
CA VAL A 23 8.79 0.27 -7.47
C VAL A 23 7.67 0.42 -8.49
N THR A 24 6.42 0.25 -8.06
CA THR A 24 5.25 0.34 -8.95
C THR A 24 5.04 1.77 -9.42
N GLY A 25 5.19 2.75 -8.52
CA GLY A 25 5.09 4.17 -8.83
C GLY A 25 6.10 4.61 -9.88
N LEU A 26 7.38 4.20 -9.74
CA LEU A 26 8.42 4.50 -10.72
C LEU A 26 8.18 3.79 -12.05
N LEU A 27 7.82 2.51 -12.00
CA LEU A 27 7.52 1.71 -13.20
C LEU A 27 6.41 2.35 -14.02
N LEU A 28 5.31 2.74 -13.37
CA LEU A 28 4.17 3.35 -14.05
C LEU A 28 4.44 4.78 -14.48
N SER A 29 5.14 5.59 -13.67
CA SER A 29 5.42 7.00 -14.02
C SER A 29 6.36 7.13 -15.23
N VAL A 30 7.47 6.38 -15.20
CA VAL A 30 8.52 6.43 -16.22
C VAL A 30 8.16 5.55 -17.41
N GLY A 31 7.64 4.35 -17.16
CA GLY A 31 7.31 3.34 -18.17
C GLY A 31 5.94 3.50 -18.83
N ALA A 32 5.11 4.47 -18.43
CA ALA A 32 3.74 4.67 -18.92
C ALA A 32 3.58 4.52 -20.44
N GLY A 33 4.45 5.17 -21.22
CA GLY A 33 4.38 5.13 -22.69
C GLY A 33 4.54 3.72 -23.25
N SER A 34 5.58 3.02 -22.81
CA SER A 34 5.87 1.64 -23.24
C SER A 34 4.84 0.63 -22.71
N LEU A 35 4.32 0.85 -21.50
CA LEU A 35 3.35 -0.02 -20.85
C LEU A 35 1.93 0.18 -21.37
N SER A 36 1.59 1.36 -21.89
CA SER A 36 0.23 1.70 -22.33
C SER A 36 -0.33 0.69 -23.34
N GLY A 37 0.43 0.40 -24.40
CA GLY A 37 0.04 -0.59 -25.41
C GLY A 37 0.02 -2.02 -24.88
N LEU A 38 0.94 -2.37 -23.97
CA LEU A 38 1.02 -3.72 -23.40
C LEU A 38 -0.12 -4.01 -22.44
N LEU A 39 -0.50 -3.04 -21.60
CA LEU A 39 -1.52 -3.21 -20.56
C LEU A 39 -2.92 -2.84 -21.06
N GLY A 40 -3.04 -2.09 -22.16
CA GLY A 40 -4.34 -1.63 -22.68
C GLY A 40 -4.94 -0.48 -21.87
N PHE A 41 -4.09 0.32 -21.22
CA PHE A 41 -4.50 1.53 -20.50
C PHE A 41 -3.87 2.78 -21.13
N PRO A 42 -4.53 3.95 -21.10
CA PRO A 42 -3.91 5.19 -21.56
C PRO A 42 -2.64 5.52 -20.78
N ALA A 43 -1.59 5.99 -21.47
CA ALA A 43 -0.33 6.34 -20.83
C ALA A 43 -0.50 7.40 -19.71
N GLU A 44 -1.37 8.38 -19.91
CA GLU A 44 -1.65 9.41 -18.90
C GLU A 44 -2.31 8.84 -17.64
N PHE A 45 -3.16 7.82 -17.79
CA PHE A 45 -3.76 7.12 -16.65
C PHE A 45 -2.70 6.37 -15.85
N LEU A 46 -1.85 5.59 -16.53
CA LEU A 46 -0.75 4.86 -15.88
C LEU A 46 0.22 5.83 -15.19
N ARG A 47 0.59 6.91 -15.87
CA ARG A 47 1.49 7.93 -15.31
C ARG A 47 0.87 8.62 -14.09
N GLY A 48 -0.41 8.98 -14.15
CA GLY A 48 -1.14 9.55 -13.02
C GLY A 48 -1.16 8.63 -11.81
N ALA A 49 -1.49 7.35 -12.01
CA ALA A 49 -1.44 6.34 -10.95
C ALA A 49 -0.03 6.17 -10.37
N GLY A 50 0.99 6.13 -11.24
CA GLY A 50 2.38 6.05 -10.82
C GLY A 50 2.82 7.23 -9.96
N LEU A 51 2.49 8.45 -10.40
CA LEU A 51 2.84 9.69 -9.69
C LEU A 51 2.11 9.80 -8.35
N LEU A 52 0.88 9.29 -8.24
CA LEU A 52 0.13 9.22 -6.99
C LEU A 52 0.80 8.29 -5.96
N LEU A 53 1.40 7.18 -6.40
CA LEU A 53 2.07 6.21 -5.53
C LEU A 53 3.38 6.73 -4.93
N LEU A 54 4.10 7.63 -5.61
CA LEU A 54 5.41 8.09 -5.14
C LEU A 54 5.35 8.88 -3.81
N PRO A 55 4.43 9.84 -3.60
CA PRO A 55 4.20 10.45 -2.29
C PRO A 55 3.79 9.44 -1.23
N CYS A 56 2.94 8.46 -1.57
CA CYS A 56 2.54 7.41 -0.63
C CYS A 56 3.76 6.59 -0.18
N ALA A 57 4.63 6.19 -1.12
CA ALA A 57 5.87 5.49 -0.82
C ALA A 57 6.76 6.27 0.16
N ALA A 58 6.92 7.58 -0.06
CA ALA A 58 7.69 8.45 0.82
C ALA A 58 7.10 8.54 2.24
N LEU A 59 5.77 8.71 2.34
CA LEU A 59 5.07 8.75 3.63
C LEU A 59 5.19 7.42 4.38
N LEU A 60 5.03 6.30 3.71
CA LEU A 60 5.16 4.96 4.29
C LEU A 60 6.60 4.68 4.75
N ALA A 61 7.61 5.09 3.98
CA ALA A 61 9.01 5.00 4.38
C ALA A 61 9.29 5.82 5.65
N ILE A 62 8.72 7.02 5.74
CA ILE A 62 8.78 7.84 6.96
C ILE A 62 8.13 7.09 8.11
N PHE A 63 6.92 6.54 7.94
CA PHE A 63 6.25 5.79 9.01
C PHE A 63 7.04 4.56 9.46
N ALA A 64 7.59 3.79 8.53
CA ALA A 64 8.43 2.64 8.82
C ALA A 64 9.66 2.99 9.69
N SER A 65 10.21 4.20 9.52
CA SER A 65 11.35 4.69 10.31
C SER A 65 11.01 5.08 11.76
N ARG A 66 9.73 5.25 12.11
CA ARG A 66 9.31 5.78 13.42
C ARG A 66 8.94 4.67 14.41
N ALA A 67 9.50 4.76 15.62
CA ALA A 67 9.14 3.88 16.73
C ALA A 67 7.78 4.21 17.35
N ARG A 68 7.31 5.46 17.20
CA ARG A 68 5.98 5.91 17.67
C ARG A 68 5.17 6.44 16.51
N LEU A 69 3.96 5.91 16.34
CA LEU A 69 3.03 6.36 15.32
C LEU A 69 1.64 6.59 15.92
N PRO A 70 0.88 7.59 15.43
CA PRO A 70 -0.52 7.72 15.80
C PRO A 70 -1.29 6.55 15.20
N ARG A 71 -2.14 5.89 16.00
CA ARG A 71 -2.94 4.74 15.51
C ARG A 71 -3.77 5.08 14.28
N LEU A 72 -4.25 6.31 14.21
CA LEU A 72 -5.04 6.80 13.09
C LEU A 72 -4.25 6.81 11.78
N ALA A 73 -2.94 7.05 11.80
CA ALA A 73 -2.13 6.98 10.57
C ALA A 73 -2.09 5.55 10.00
N ILE A 74 -1.97 4.53 10.86
CA ILE A 74 -2.00 3.13 10.40
C ILE A 74 -3.37 2.77 9.83
N TYR A 75 -4.46 3.19 10.48
CA TYR A 75 -5.80 2.99 9.93
C TYR A 75 -6.01 3.71 8.60
N ALA A 76 -5.43 4.90 8.42
CA ALA A 76 -5.48 5.62 7.16
C ALA A 76 -4.74 4.86 6.06
N VAL A 77 -3.55 4.31 6.34
CA VAL A 77 -2.81 3.46 5.39
C VAL A 77 -3.64 2.24 4.98
N ILE A 78 -4.16 1.48 5.96
CA ILE A 78 -5.02 0.31 5.70
C ILE A 78 -6.24 0.71 4.87
N GLY A 79 -6.89 1.83 5.19
CA GLY A 79 -8.06 2.33 4.46
C GLY A 79 -7.74 2.69 3.01
N VAL A 80 -6.60 3.36 2.77
CA VAL A 80 -6.11 3.68 1.43
C VAL A 80 -5.78 2.40 0.65
N ASN A 81 -5.15 1.41 1.28
CA ASN A 81 -4.83 0.15 0.62
C ASN A 81 -6.09 -0.65 0.25
N ILE A 82 -7.10 -0.69 1.13
CA ILE A 82 -8.41 -1.29 0.82
C ILE A 82 -9.07 -0.56 -0.35
N LEU A 83 -9.06 0.78 -0.34
CA LEU A 83 -9.62 1.58 -1.43
C LEU A 83 -8.89 1.29 -2.75
N TRP A 84 -7.57 1.17 -2.72
CA TRP A 84 -6.76 0.85 -3.90
C TRP A 84 -7.10 -0.53 -4.49
N VAL A 85 -7.27 -1.55 -3.63
CA VAL A 85 -7.69 -2.89 -4.07
C VAL A 85 -9.11 -2.85 -4.66
N ALA A 86 -10.03 -2.15 -4.00
CA ALA A 86 -11.40 -2.01 -4.49
C ALA A 86 -11.47 -1.29 -5.85
N ASP A 87 -10.73 -0.20 -6.00
CA ASP A 87 -10.62 0.56 -7.25
C ASP A 87 -10.00 -0.29 -8.37
N SER A 88 -8.97 -1.08 -8.05
CA SER A 88 -8.34 -2.02 -8.98
C SER A 88 -9.35 -3.03 -9.55
N VAL A 89 -10.22 -3.58 -8.70
CA VAL A 89 -11.30 -4.49 -9.14
C VAL A 89 -12.35 -3.73 -9.93
N LEU A 90 -12.76 -2.55 -9.46
CA LEU A 90 -13.76 -1.71 -10.10
C LEU A 90 -13.37 -1.37 -11.54
N ILE A 91 -12.11 -0.98 -11.77
CA ILE A 91 -11.61 -0.63 -13.10
C ILE A 91 -11.73 -1.78 -14.11
N LEU A 92 -11.61 -3.02 -13.65
CA LEU A 92 -11.71 -4.21 -14.52
C LEU A 92 -13.15 -4.57 -14.85
N VAL A 93 -14.11 -4.27 -13.96
CA VAL A 93 -15.52 -4.64 -14.14
C VAL A 93 -16.41 -3.51 -14.65
N ALA A 94 -15.99 -2.25 -14.49
CA ALA A 94 -16.78 -1.08 -14.87
C ALA A 94 -16.84 -0.84 -16.39
N GLY A 95 -15.95 -1.47 -17.17
CA GLY A 95 -15.91 -1.32 -18.63
C GLY A 95 -15.41 0.05 -19.11
N TRP A 96 -14.78 0.84 -18.24
CA TRP A 96 -14.20 2.14 -18.60
C TRP A 96 -12.97 2.02 -19.52
N PHE A 97 -12.27 0.89 -19.42
CA PHE A 97 -11.07 0.59 -20.21
C PHE A 97 -11.21 -0.76 -20.89
N ALA A 98 -10.37 -0.99 -21.91
CA ALA A 98 -10.23 -2.28 -22.59
C ALA A 98 -8.83 -2.86 -22.33
N PRO A 99 -8.53 -3.28 -21.08
CA PRO A 99 -7.21 -3.81 -20.74
C PRO A 99 -6.92 -5.10 -21.51
N SER A 100 -5.64 -5.32 -21.82
CA SER A 100 -5.19 -6.58 -22.39
C SER A 100 -5.20 -7.69 -21.32
N THR A 101 -5.02 -8.95 -21.71
CA THR A 101 -4.83 -10.06 -20.76
C THR A 101 -3.67 -9.79 -19.79
N LEU A 102 -2.58 -9.18 -20.27
CA LEU A 102 -1.46 -8.76 -19.42
C LEU A 102 -1.85 -7.61 -18.49
N GLY A 103 -2.66 -6.65 -18.97
CA GLY A 103 -3.20 -5.57 -18.15
C GLY A 103 -4.06 -6.08 -17.00
N ILE A 104 -4.98 -7.00 -17.28
CA ILE A 104 -5.81 -7.65 -16.27
C ILE A 104 -4.93 -8.38 -15.25
N ALA A 105 -3.98 -9.20 -15.72
CA ALA A 105 -3.06 -9.93 -14.85
C ALA A 105 -2.23 -8.98 -13.97
N PHE A 106 -1.73 -7.88 -14.54
CA PHE A 106 -0.97 -6.86 -13.82
C PHE A 106 -1.80 -6.21 -12.72
N VAL A 107 -3.02 -5.75 -13.03
CA VAL A 107 -3.93 -5.10 -12.07
C VAL A 107 -4.30 -6.08 -10.95
N LEU A 108 -4.62 -7.33 -11.26
CA LEU A 108 -4.94 -8.34 -10.25
C LEU A 108 -3.73 -8.71 -9.38
N ALA A 109 -2.55 -8.85 -9.98
CA ALA A 109 -1.32 -9.21 -9.25
C ALA A 109 -0.94 -8.13 -8.24
N GLN A 110 -0.95 -6.85 -8.65
CA GLN A 110 -0.65 -5.75 -7.71
C GLN A 110 -1.76 -5.60 -6.65
N ALA A 111 -3.03 -5.82 -7.00
CA ALA A 111 -4.13 -5.76 -6.03
C ALA A 111 -3.99 -6.86 -4.96
N ALA A 112 -3.64 -8.08 -5.37
CA ALA A 112 -3.36 -9.18 -4.45
C ALA A 112 -2.15 -8.87 -3.55
N ALA A 113 -1.07 -8.31 -4.12
CA ALA A 113 0.10 -7.90 -3.33
C ALA A 113 -0.26 -6.84 -2.27
N VAL A 114 -1.02 -5.81 -2.63
CA VAL A 114 -1.50 -4.78 -1.71
C VAL A 114 -2.41 -5.38 -0.64
N ALA A 115 -3.30 -6.31 -0.99
CA ALA A 115 -4.15 -7.01 -0.01
C ALA A 115 -3.32 -7.78 1.03
N VAL A 116 -2.30 -8.54 0.59
CA VAL A 116 -1.39 -9.25 1.50
C VAL A 116 -0.65 -8.27 2.40
N VAL A 117 -0.11 -7.18 1.86
CA VAL A 117 0.57 -6.15 2.65
C VAL A 117 -0.38 -5.54 3.69
N THR A 118 -1.61 -5.23 3.29
CA THR A 118 -2.67 -4.71 4.19
C THR A 118 -2.92 -5.64 5.37
N GLU A 119 -2.99 -6.96 5.11
CA GLU A 119 -3.12 -7.94 6.19
C GLU A 119 -1.93 -7.93 7.15
N LEU A 120 -0.70 -7.81 6.62
CA LEU A 120 0.51 -7.71 7.44
C LEU A 120 0.47 -6.44 8.33
N GLU A 121 -0.01 -5.31 7.82
CA GLU A 121 -0.18 -4.08 8.60
C GLU A 121 -1.22 -4.24 9.71
N VAL A 122 -2.36 -4.88 9.42
CA VAL A 122 -3.39 -5.20 10.42
C VAL A 122 -2.83 -6.10 11.52
N ILE A 123 -2.07 -7.13 11.16
CA ILE A 123 -1.42 -8.04 12.12
C ILE A 123 -0.36 -7.27 12.95
N GLY A 124 0.44 -6.41 12.31
CA GLY A 124 1.44 -5.59 12.98
C GLY A 124 0.82 -4.59 13.95
N LEU A 125 -0.31 -4.00 13.60
CA LEU A 125 -1.08 -3.11 14.48
C LEU A 125 -1.58 -3.85 15.72
N LYS A 126 -2.17 -5.04 15.55
CA LYS A 126 -2.63 -5.88 16.66
C LYS A 126 -1.49 -6.26 17.59
N LYS A 127 -0.34 -6.69 17.06
CA LYS A 127 0.86 -7.03 17.85
C LYS A 127 1.40 -5.84 18.65
N SER A 128 1.40 -4.66 18.04
CA SER A 128 1.85 -3.41 18.69
C SER A 128 0.96 -3.03 19.89
N GLY A 129 -0.33 -3.34 19.84
CA GLY A 129 -1.24 -3.19 20.98
C GLY A 129 -0.97 -4.19 22.12
N THR A 130 -0.72 -5.46 21.78
CA THR A 130 -0.43 -6.51 22.78
C THR A 130 0.90 -6.29 23.50
N GLU A 131 1.95 -5.84 22.78
CA GLU A 131 3.26 -5.52 23.38
C GLU A 131 3.14 -4.37 24.39
N ALA A 132 2.34 -3.34 24.09
CA ALA A 132 2.09 -2.23 25.02
C ALA A 132 1.41 -2.71 26.31
N ALA A 133 0.39 -3.56 26.20
CA ALA A 133 -0.33 -4.10 27.37
C ALA A 133 0.56 -5.00 28.25
N ARG A 134 1.44 -5.81 27.64
CA ARG A 134 2.40 -6.65 28.38
C ARG A 134 3.44 -5.81 29.13
N ALA A 135 3.95 -4.75 28.51
CA ALA A 135 4.90 -3.85 29.16
C ALA A 135 4.29 -3.14 30.36
N GLU A 136 3.02 -2.73 30.27
CA GLU A 136 2.29 -2.12 31.38
C GLU A 136 2.06 -3.12 32.53
N ALA A 137 1.71 -4.37 32.21
CA ALA A 137 1.53 -5.41 33.23
C ALA A 137 2.82 -5.80 33.96
N ALA A 138 3.98 -5.76 33.29
CA ALA A 138 5.27 -6.08 33.91
C ALA A 138 5.81 -4.98 34.84
N LEU A 139 5.24 -3.78 34.79
CA LEU A 139 5.59 -2.64 35.65
C LEU A 139 4.69 -2.52 36.90
N ARG A 140 3.67 -3.38 37.01
CA ARG A 140 2.77 -3.49 38.17
C ARG A 140 3.19 -4.63 39.07
#